data_AF-A0A8S3DG36-F1
#
_entry.id   AF-A0A8S3DG36-F1
#
_cell.length_a   1.000
_cell.length_b   1.000
_cell.length_c   1.000
_cell.angle_alpha   90.00
_cell.angle_beta   90.00
_cell.angle_gamma   90.00
#
_symmetry.space_group_name_H-M   'P 1'
#
loop_
_entity.id
_entity.type
_entity.pdbx_description
1 polymer ?
#
loop_
_entity_poly.entity_id
_entity_poly.type
_entity_poly.pdbx_seq_one_letter_code
_entity_poly.pdbx_strand_id
1 'polypeptide(L)'
;ASTVDRNLLLKSDSAFVTLLEDMIEKTKNNAEIIDPVHGDPRQLIEKLKLVNSIQYPGDYFRFSMSEETQTVIVNQVHRYKLNIMCAMKYRDNNLVIYYLNDLKTFKDWLKQNFIRDAYQDSLRFVKDSIANCYAEMMQNFNRSFTRQDKLREEDITDYIAFIDYIEDTQKLNEHLGSDLMSSTTVMQNIDCELQKISHALITEDLNSPLLLESSYNASCKKFSESFERLLESARELMLTNEFVHVARIILIISESSQTLNSHLGRQIEQKYRETVKLLLKHLISFSDKADALLAKPHLNDSDVKKLRNYMEILKSAKENNALQDRISTYVEMLGNKTDVYEDNFQDLNEIYNKFISNIVVYFENISIRIQELFKENEDRALENIEQIVAEMEAIHALPELESKTAGTYYRTIENIRKYMQQLQREVQKSFVAIDSQSENINYRYLANSVARLKNAKWIDRLSPGTHDLLMCRIREELMQYADQLEHRLMKLDLSLKYHENVIVAQDILKRIESLSIFESSVPELEK
;
A
#
# COMPACT_ATOMS: atom_id res chain seq x y z
N ALA A 1 -74.74 -32.49 -76.71
CA ALA A 1 -76.02 -31.77 -76.83
C ALA A 1 -76.62 -31.67 -75.44
N SER A 2 -77.06 -30.56 -74.91
CA SER A 2 -77.22 -29.20 -75.42
C SER A 2 -77.24 -28.26 -74.22
N THR A 3 -76.56 -27.13 -74.41
CA THR A 3 -76.84 -25.77 -73.92
C THR A 3 -78.20 -25.49 -73.26
N VAL A 4 -78.14 -24.50 -72.35
CA VAL A 4 -79.20 -23.77 -71.61
C VAL A 4 -79.46 -24.40 -70.23
N ASP A 5 -79.02 -23.81 -69.12
CA ASP A 5 -79.31 -22.43 -68.76
C ASP A 5 -78.14 -21.72 -68.05
N ARG A 6 -77.37 -20.95 -68.83
CA ARG A 6 -76.30 -20.06 -68.34
C ARG A 6 -76.85 -18.74 -67.76
N ASN A 7 -78.17 -18.58 -67.62
CA ASN A 7 -78.79 -17.34 -67.16
C ASN A 7 -79.35 -17.38 -65.72
N LEU A 8 -79.15 -18.46 -64.94
CA LEU A 8 -79.69 -18.56 -63.56
C LEU A 8 -78.66 -18.47 -62.43
N LEU A 9 -77.36 -18.53 -62.72
CA LEU A 9 -76.27 -18.37 -61.73
C LEU A 9 -75.77 -16.92 -61.58
N LEU A 10 -76.34 -15.99 -62.36
CA LEU A 10 -76.17 -14.55 -62.21
C LEU A 10 -77.39 -13.90 -61.51
N LYS A 11 -78.09 -14.65 -60.64
CA LYS A 11 -78.72 -13.99 -59.50
C LYS A 11 -77.58 -13.55 -58.60
N SER A 12 -77.05 -12.37 -58.93
CA SER A 12 -76.36 -11.44 -58.04
C SER A 12 -76.56 -11.89 -56.61
N ASP A 13 -75.50 -12.42 -55.98
CA ASP A 13 -75.51 -12.66 -54.55
C ASP A 13 -75.92 -11.33 -53.93
N SER A 14 -77.19 -11.24 -53.53
CA SER A 14 -77.79 -9.95 -53.23
C SER A 14 -77.03 -9.31 -52.08
N ALA A 15 -76.41 -10.11 -51.20
CA ALA A 15 -75.53 -9.64 -50.16
C ALA A 15 -74.23 -9.03 -50.72
N PHE A 16 -73.61 -9.66 -51.72
CA PHE A 16 -72.39 -9.15 -52.36
C PHE A 16 -72.64 -7.91 -53.23
N VAL A 17 -73.76 -7.87 -53.96
CA VAL A 17 -74.15 -6.68 -54.74
C VAL A 17 -74.58 -5.56 -53.80
N THR A 18 -75.33 -5.84 -52.73
CA THR A 18 -75.65 -4.84 -51.69
C THR A 18 -74.38 -4.34 -51.01
N LEU A 19 -73.39 -5.21 -50.74
CA LEU A 19 -72.11 -4.81 -50.18
C LEU A 19 -71.32 -3.91 -51.15
N LEU A 20 -71.26 -4.25 -52.43
CA LEU A 20 -70.57 -3.44 -53.43
C LEU A 20 -71.29 -2.12 -53.68
N GLU A 21 -72.62 -2.11 -53.73
CA GLU A 21 -73.44 -0.89 -53.83
C GLU A 21 -73.26 -0.01 -52.59
N ASP A 22 -73.27 -0.58 -51.39
CA ASP A 22 -73.00 0.12 -50.12
C ASP A 22 -71.57 0.66 -50.07
N MET A 23 -70.57 -0.09 -50.55
CA MET A 23 -69.18 0.38 -50.66
C MET A 23 -69.05 1.52 -51.68
N ILE A 24 -69.69 1.42 -52.85
CA ILE A 24 -69.69 2.45 -53.89
C ILE A 24 -70.44 3.70 -53.41
N GLU A 25 -71.57 3.54 -52.70
CA GLU A 25 -72.35 4.63 -52.14
C GLU A 25 -71.59 5.34 -51.02
N LYS A 26 -70.93 4.60 -50.13
CA LYS A 26 -70.11 5.16 -49.04
C LYS A 26 -68.79 5.78 -49.52
N THR A 27 -68.28 5.39 -50.69
CA THR A 27 -67.05 5.96 -51.28
C THR A 27 -67.31 7.02 -52.36
N LYS A 28 -68.56 7.24 -52.76
CA LYS A 28 -68.99 8.24 -53.77
C LYS A 28 -68.62 9.68 -53.41
N ASN A 29 -68.43 9.98 -52.12
CA ASN A 29 -68.07 11.31 -51.62
C ASN A 29 -66.58 11.44 -51.23
N ASN A 30 -65.71 10.62 -51.86
CA ASN A 30 -64.31 10.33 -51.53
C ASN A 30 -64.12 9.32 -50.39
N ALA A 31 -63.15 8.41 -50.57
CA ALA A 31 -62.59 7.64 -49.48
C ALA A 31 -61.87 8.59 -48.53
N GLU A 32 -62.18 8.51 -47.24
CA GLU A 32 -61.56 9.32 -46.21
C GLU A 32 -60.11 8.85 -45.97
N ILE A 33 -59.15 9.53 -46.60
CA ILE A 33 -57.72 9.20 -46.56
C ILE A 33 -56.98 10.33 -45.85
N ILE A 34 -56.10 9.99 -44.90
CA ILE A 34 -55.13 10.95 -44.34
C ILE A 34 -53.92 10.97 -45.27
N ASP A 35 -53.63 12.13 -45.87
CA ASP A 35 -52.29 12.40 -46.41
C ASP A 35 -51.35 12.71 -45.22
N PRO A 36 -50.38 11.84 -44.91
CA PRO A 36 -49.52 11.99 -43.73
C PRO A 36 -48.51 13.15 -43.84
N VAL A 37 -48.38 13.79 -45.01
CA VAL A 37 -47.39 14.86 -45.24
C VAL A 37 -48.06 16.24 -45.36
N HIS A 38 -49.23 16.32 -46.00
CA HIS A 38 -49.90 17.59 -46.29
C HIS A 38 -51.36 17.68 -45.83
N GLY A 39 -51.94 16.59 -45.31
CA GLY A 39 -53.33 16.56 -44.85
C GLY A 39 -53.51 17.17 -43.46
N ASP A 40 -54.64 17.85 -43.23
CA ASP A 40 -55.06 18.25 -41.88
C ASP A 40 -55.89 17.11 -41.25
N PRO A 41 -55.34 16.35 -40.29
CA PRO A 41 -56.02 15.21 -39.68
C PRO A 41 -57.26 15.61 -38.87
N ARG A 42 -57.44 16.90 -38.54
CA ARG A 42 -58.60 17.38 -37.77
C ARG A 42 -59.91 17.16 -38.51
N GLN A 43 -59.92 17.31 -39.84
CA GLN A 43 -61.13 17.12 -40.64
C GLN A 43 -61.59 15.66 -40.64
N LEU A 44 -60.66 14.70 -40.66
CA LEU A 44 -61.01 13.29 -40.52
C LEU A 44 -61.51 12.97 -39.12
N ILE A 45 -60.85 13.49 -38.09
CA ILE A 45 -61.26 13.27 -36.69
C ILE A 45 -62.66 13.84 -36.43
N GLU A 46 -62.99 15.02 -36.96
CA GLU A 46 -64.33 15.60 -36.90
C GLU A 46 -65.38 14.71 -37.57
N LYS A 47 -65.07 14.12 -38.73
CA LYS A 47 -65.95 13.17 -39.41
C LYS A 47 -66.08 11.85 -38.65
N LEU A 48 -64.99 11.30 -38.12
CA LEU A 48 -65.00 10.06 -37.33
C LEU A 48 -65.80 10.20 -36.03
N LYS A 49 -65.86 11.39 -35.43
CA LYS A 49 -66.73 11.67 -34.27
C LYS A 49 -68.22 11.57 -34.59
N LEU A 50 -68.62 11.74 -35.85
CA LEU A 50 -70.01 11.67 -36.30
C LEU A 50 -70.43 10.25 -36.72
N VAL A 51 -69.46 9.33 -36.89
CA VAL A 51 -69.74 7.93 -37.19
C VAL A 51 -70.03 7.19 -35.89
N ASN A 52 -71.11 6.41 -35.87
CA ASN A 52 -71.42 5.56 -34.73
C ASN A 52 -70.24 4.65 -34.43
N SER A 53 -69.72 4.72 -33.20
CA SER A 53 -68.62 3.88 -32.75
C SER A 53 -69.00 2.41 -32.93
N ILE A 54 -68.12 1.64 -33.56
CA ILE A 54 -68.23 0.18 -33.55
C ILE A 54 -68.08 -0.27 -32.10
N GLN A 55 -69.17 -0.72 -31.47
CA GLN A 55 -69.18 -1.08 -30.04
C GLN A 55 -68.18 -2.20 -29.71
N TYR A 56 -67.90 -3.09 -30.67
CA TYR A 56 -66.99 -4.22 -30.51
C TYR A 56 -66.02 -4.30 -31.69
N PRO A 57 -64.99 -3.43 -31.78
CA PRO A 57 -64.09 -3.36 -32.94
C PRO A 57 -63.41 -4.70 -33.27
N GLY A 58 -63.15 -5.54 -32.26
CA GLY A 58 -62.55 -6.87 -32.42
C GLY A 58 -63.43 -7.87 -33.19
N ASP A 59 -64.75 -7.63 -33.28
CA ASP A 59 -65.67 -8.48 -34.05
C ASP A 59 -65.68 -8.11 -35.54
N TYR A 60 -65.28 -6.89 -35.87
CA TYR A 60 -65.32 -6.33 -37.23
C TYR A 60 -63.95 -6.24 -37.90
N PHE A 61 -62.90 -5.99 -37.12
CA PHE A 61 -61.52 -5.95 -37.60
C PHE A 61 -60.83 -7.26 -37.29
N ARG A 62 -60.53 -8.04 -38.34
CA ARG A 62 -59.67 -9.21 -38.22
C ARG A 62 -58.24 -8.83 -38.55
N PHE A 63 -57.30 -9.40 -37.80
CA PHE A 63 -55.90 -9.35 -38.19
C PHE A 63 -55.73 -10.01 -39.55
N SER A 64 -55.24 -9.24 -40.53
CA SER A 64 -54.92 -9.73 -41.87
C SER A 64 -53.49 -9.34 -42.21
N MET A 65 -52.75 -10.29 -42.77
CA MET A 65 -51.37 -10.11 -43.20
C MET A 65 -51.27 -10.54 -44.66
N SER A 66 -50.62 -9.74 -45.52
CA SER A 66 -50.34 -10.17 -46.90
C SER A 66 -49.37 -11.34 -46.91
N GLU A 67 -49.40 -12.17 -47.96
CA GLU A 67 -48.44 -13.29 -48.11
C GLU A 67 -46.98 -12.80 -48.08
N GLU A 68 -46.70 -11.64 -48.66
CA GLU A 68 -45.38 -11.01 -48.66
C GLU A 68 -44.93 -10.67 -47.23
N THR A 69 -45.82 -10.05 -46.44
CA THR A 69 -45.54 -9.71 -45.03
C THR A 69 -45.35 -10.98 -44.20
N GLN A 70 -46.17 -12.01 -44.45
CA GLN A 70 -46.04 -13.31 -43.78
C GLN A 70 -44.70 -13.98 -44.08
N THR A 71 -44.25 -13.92 -45.33
CA THR A 71 -42.95 -14.48 -45.76
C THR A 71 -41.78 -13.77 -45.08
N VAL A 72 -41.82 -12.44 -44.99
CA VAL A 72 -40.79 -11.66 -44.29
C VAL A 72 -40.74 -12.03 -42.81
N ILE A 73 -41.88 -12.16 -42.15
CA ILE A 73 -41.95 -12.51 -40.73
C ILE A 73 -41.47 -13.95 -40.48
N VAL A 74 -41.86 -14.91 -41.33
CA VAL A 74 -41.36 -16.28 -41.26
C VAL A 74 -39.84 -16.33 -41.38
N ASN A 75 -39.27 -15.58 -42.35
CA ASN A 75 -37.82 -15.50 -42.54
C ASN A 75 -37.12 -14.90 -41.32
N GLN A 76 -37.69 -13.85 -40.72
CA GLN A 76 -37.13 -13.22 -39.53
C GLN A 76 -37.18 -14.16 -38.31
N VAL A 77 -38.29 -14.86 -38.11
CA VAL A 77 -38.43 -15.88 -37.05
C VAL A 77 -37.42 -17.00 -37.23
N HIS A 78 -37.22 -17.47 -38.47
CA HIS A 78 -36.21 -18.46 -38.78
C HIS A 78 -34.79 -17.95 -38.47
N ARG A 79 -34.49 -16.70 -38.81
CA ARG A 79 -33.21 -16.05 -38.50
C ARG A 79 -32.97 -15.99 -36.99
N TYR A 80 -33.98 -15.67 -36.19
CA TYR A 80 -33.86 -15.71 -34.72
C TYR A 80 -33.57 -17.12 -34.21
N LYS A 81 -34.25 -18.16 -34.71
CA LYS A 81 -33.93 -19.56 -34.33
C LYS A 81 -32.47 -19.91 -34.62
N LEU A 82 -31.98 -19.61 -35.83
CA LEU A 82 -30.59 -19.88 -36.21
C LEU A 82 -29.60 -19.11 -35.34
N ASN A 83 -29.87 -17.84 -35.07
CA ASN A 83 -28.99 -17.02 -34.23
C ASN A 83 -28.93 -17.53 -32.79
N ILE A 84 -30.05 -17.99 -32.21
CA ILE A 84 -30.08 -18.65 -30.90
C ILE A 84 -29.21 -19.90 -30.92
N MET A 85 -29.34 -20.74 -31.95
CA MET A 85 -28.53 -21.96 -32.08
C MET A 85 -27.04 -21.64 -32.19
N CYS A 86 -26.66 -20.63 -32.98
CA CYS A 86 -25.28 -20.18 -33.09
C CYS A 86 -24.75 -19.64 -31.75
N ALA A 87 -25.52 -18.79 -31.07
CA ALA A 87 -25.12 -18.22 -29.78
C ALA A 87 -24.90 -19.31 -28.72
N MET A 88 -25.79 -20.32 -28.67
CA MET A 88 -25.60 -21.49 -27.80
C MET A 88 -24.32 -22.26 -28.10
N LYS A 89 -23.96 -22.43 -29.38
CA LYS A 89 -22.71 -23.12 -29.77
C LYS A 89 -21.47 -22.39 -29.26
N TYR A 90 -21.51 -21.06 -29.19
CA TYR A 90 -20.43 -20.23 -28.66
C TYR A 90 -20.55 -19.93 -27.16
N ARG A 91 -21.54 -20.52 -26.46
CA ARG A 91 -21.80 -20.31 -25.03
C ARG A 91 -22.07 -18.84 -24.66
N ASP A 92 -22.60 -18.04 -25.58
CA ASP A 92 -22.96 -16.63 -25.34
C ASP A 92 -24.41 -16.52 -24.85
N ASN A 93 -24.61 -16.68 -23.54
CA ASN A 93 -25.94 -16.67 -22.93
C ASN A 93 -26.63 -15.31 -23.06
N ASN A 94 -25.90 -14.20 -23.07
CA ASN A 94 -26.49 -12.86 -23.23
C ASN A 94 -27.10 -12.70 -24.62
N LEU A 95 -26.41 -13.19 -25.65
CA LEU A 95 -26.91 -13.15 -27.02
C LEU A 95 -28.11 -14.10 -27.21
N VAL A 96 -28.13 -15.23 -26.52
CA VAL A 96 -29.29 -16.14 -26.48
C VAL A 96 -30.50 -15.43 -25.87
N ILE A 97 -30.33 -14.75 -24.72
CA ILE A 97 -31.39 -13.97 -24.06
C ILE A 97 -31.91 -12.88 -24.98
N TYR A 98 -31.01 -12.14 -25.63
CA TYR A 98 -31.38 -11.09 -26.57
C TYR A 98 -32.34 -11.61 -27.65
N TYR A 99 -31.99 -12.72 -28.33
CA TYR A 99 -32.84 -13.27 -29.39
C TYR A 99 -34.10 -13.96 -28.87
N LEU A 100 -34.07 -14.55 -27.67
CA LEU A 100 -35.26 -15.09 -27.01
C LEU A 100 -36.25 -13.97 -26.64
N ASN A 101 -35.76 -12.82 -26.20
CA ASN A 101 -36.58 -11.64 -25.92
C ASN A 101 -37.20 -11.04 -27.18
N ASP A 102 -36.44 -10.92 -28.27
CA ASP A 102 -36.95 -10.50 -29.57
C ASP A 102 -38.06 -11.45 -30.05
N LEU A 103 -37.83 -12.76 -29.97
CA LEU A 103 -38.78 -13.77 -30.42
C LEU A 103 -40.02 -13.82 -29.52
N LYS A 104 -39.87 -13.63 -28.21
CA LYS A 104 -40.99 -13.49 -27.24
C LYS A 104 -41.84 -12.26 -27.55
N THR A 105 -41.19 -11.12 -27.82
CA THR A 105 -41.87 -9.88 -28.21
C THR A 105 -42.66 -10.07 -29.50
N PHE A 106 -42.06 -10.69 -30.52
CA PHE A 106 -42.72 -11.02 -31.78
C PHE A 106 -43.95 -11.92 -31.58
N LYS A 107 -43.80 -12.95 -30.74
CA LYS A 107 -44.89 -13.87 -30.38
C LYS A 107 -46.04 -13.12 -29.71
N ASP A 108 -45.74 -12.24 -28.77
CA ASP A 108 -46.76 -11.54 -27.97
C ASP A 108 -47.51 -10.47 -28.80
N TRP A 109 -46.83 -9.82 -29.75
CA TRP A 109 -47.43 -8.83 -30.65
C TRP A 109 -48.31 -9.44 -31.74
N LEU A 110 -47.80 -10.46 -32.45
CA LEU A 110 -48.47 -10.98 -33.66
C LEU A 110 -49.42 -12.15 -33.36
N LYS A 111 -49.21 -12.85 -32.23
CA LYS A 111 -50.05 -13.96 -31.75
C LYS A 111 -50.28 -15.07 -32.78
N GLN A 112 -49.31 -15.29 -33.68
CA GLN A 112 -49.36 -16.33 -34.70
C GLN A 112 -48.79 -17.65 -34.19
N ASN A 113 -49.43 -18.77 -34.56
CA ASN A 113 -49.03 -20.11 -34.11
C ASN A 113 -47.57 -20.45 -34.47
N PHE A 114 -47.14 -20.18 -35.70
CA PHE A 114 -45.78 -20.50 -36.14
C PHE A 114 -44.68 -19.77 -35.34
N ILE A 115 -44.96 -18.58 -34.81
CA ILE A 115 -44.02 -17.81 -33.97
C ILE A 115 -43.97 -18.41 -32.57
N ARG A 116 -45.14 -18.80 -32.03
CA ARG A 116 -45.21 -19.51 -30.74
C ARG A 116 -44.45 -20.83 -30.80
N ASP A 117 -44.66 -21.60 -31.87
CA ASP A 117 -44.02 -22.91 -32.05
C ASP A 117 -42.50 -22.72 -32.23
N ALA A 118 -42.06 -21.73 -33.01
CA ALA A 118 -40.65 -21.37 -33.13
C ALA A 118 -40.01 -20.98 -31.78
N TYR A 119 -40.71 -20.20 -30.96
CA TYR A 119 -40.25 -19.83 -29.62
C TYR A 119 -40.11 -21.06 -28.71
N GLN A 120 -41.11 -21.94 -28.68
CA GLN A 120 -41.09 -23.16 -27.89
C GLN A 120 -39.97 -24.12 -28.32
N ASP A 121 -39.76 -24.29 -29.63
CA ASP A 121 -38.66 -25.08 -30.19
C ASP A 121 -37.30 -24.53 -29.73
N SER A 122 -37.13 -23.20 -29.78
CA SER A 122 -35.89 -22.55 -29.32
C SER A 122 -35.65 -22.75 -27.83
N LEU A 123 -36.69 -22.64 -26.99
CA LEU A 123 -36.55 -22.93 -25.56
C LEU A 123 -36.13 -24.38 -25.32
N ARG A 124 -36.74 -25.33 -26.04
CA ARG A 124 -36.40 -26.75 -25.93
C ARG A 124 -34.95 -27.01 -26.34
N PHE A 125 -34.52 -26.45 -27.47
CA PHE A 125 -33.15 -26.57 -27.95
C PHE A 125 -32.12 -26.04 -26.94
N VAL A 126 -32.41 -24.88 -26.31
CA VAL A 126 -31.54 -24.31 -25.28
C VAL A 126 -31.46 -25.24 -24.06
N LYS A 127 -32.60 -25.75 -23.56
CA LYS A 127 -32.62 -26.71 -22.44
C LYS A 127 -31.81 -27.96 -22.74
N ASP A 128 -32.04 -28.56 -23.91
CA ASP A 128 -31.36 -29.79 -24.32
C ASP A 128 -29.84 -29.55 -24.48
N SER A 129 -29.45 -28.40 -25.02
CA SER A 129 -28.02 -28.04 -25.18
C SER A 129 -27.30 -27.88 -23.83
N ILE A 130 -27.94 -27.24 -22.86
CA ILE A 130 -27.39 -27.08 -21.50
C ILE A 130 -27.29 -28.44 -20.81
N ALA A 131 -28.35 -29.26 -20.88
CA ALA A 131 -28.38 -30.60 -20.28
C ALA A 131 -27.31 -31.53 -20.87
N ASN A 132 -27.11 -31.50 -22.19
CA ASN A 132 -26.07 -32.27 -22.86
C ASN A 132 -24.67 -31.81 -22.43
N CYS A 133 -24.42 -30.50 -22.35
CA CYS A 133 -23.14 -29.96 -21.90
C CYS A 133 -22.83 -30.40 -20.45
N TYR A 134 -23.85 -30.43 -19.60
CA TYR A 134 -23.71 -30.93 -18.23
C TYR A 134 -23.33 -32.41 -18.20
N ALA A 135 -24.07 -33.27 -18.91
CA ALA A 135 -23.79 -34.70 -18.95
C ALA A 135 -22.37 -35.01 -19.46
N GLU A 136 -21.93 -34.31 -20.51
CA GLU A 136 -20.60 -34.46 -21.09
C GLU A 136 -19.49 -34.03 -20.10
N MET A 137 -19.64 -32.87 -19.44
CA MET A 137 -18.66 -32.38 -18.48
C MET A 137 -18.58 -33.27 -17.23
N MET A 138 -19.72 -33.71 -16.68
CA MET A 138 -19.72 -34.63 -15.54
C MET A 138 -19.07 -35.95 -15.90
N GLN A 139 -19.36 -36.50 -17.08
CA GLN A 139 -18.74 -37.74 -17.54
C GLN A 139 -17.22 -37.60 -17.68
N ASN A 140 -16.74 -36.49 -18.27
CA ASN A 140 -15.32 -36.24 -18.46
C ASN A 140 -14.59 -36.07 -17.11
N PHE A 141 -15.15 -35.27 -16.21
CA PHE A 141 -14.57 -35.05 -14.88
C PHE A 141 -14.58 -36.32 -14.03
N ASN A 142 -15.70 -37.05 -14.00
CA ASN A 142 -15.82 -38.28 -13.21
C ASN A 142 -14.85 -39.37 -13.72
N ARG A 143 -14.60 -39.40 -15.04
CA ARG A 143 -13.61 -40.29 -15.63
C ARG A 143 -12.18 -40.01 -15.12
N SER A 144 -11.83 -38.76 -14.79
CA SER A 144 -10.51 -38.40 -14.24
C SER A 144 -10.23 -39.02 -12.86
N PHE A 145 -11.26 -39.37 -12.09
CA PHE A 145 -11.10 -40.11 -10.83
C PHE A 145 -10.87 -41.61 -11.02
N THR A 146 -11.28 -42.17 -12.16
CA THR A 146 -11.19 -43.62 -12.44
C THR A 146 -9.92 -44.03 -13.20
N ARG A 147 -9.21 -43.08 -13.81
CA ARG A 147 -8.01 -43.36 -14.62
C ARG A 147 -6.74 -43.31 -13.78
N GLN A 148 -5.73 -44.10 -14.19
CA GLN A 148 -4.39 -44.06 -13.60
C GLN A 148 -3.71 -42.69 -13.70
N ASP A 149 -4.17 -41.82 -14.61
CA ASP A 149 -3.58 -40.52 -14.91
C ASP A 149 -3.76 -39.46 -13.81
N LYS A 150 -4.55 -39.75 -12.76
CA LYS A 150 -4.88 -38.84 -11.65
C LYS A 150 -5.57 -37.55 -12.12
N LEU A 151 -6.21 -36.85 -11.18
CA LEU A 151 -6.79 -35.53 -11.42
C LEU A 151 -5.67 -34.51 -11.69
N ARG A 152 -5.71 -33.82 -12.83
CA ARG A 152 -4.75 -32.76 -13.18
C ARG A 152 -5.34 -31.38 -12.88
N GLU A 153 -4.45 -30.39 -12.77
CA GLU A 153 -4.84 -28.99 -12.57
C GLU A 153 -5.70 -28.45 -13.73
N GLU A 154 -5.43 -28.92 -14.95
CA GLU A 154 -6.24 -28.65 -16.15
C GLU A 154 -7.70 -29.13 -15.96
N ASP A 155 -7.90 -30.34 -15.44
CA ASP A 155 -9.23 -30.90 -15.20
C ASP A 155 -10.02 -30.08 -14.16
N ILE A 156 -9.33 -29.56 -13.14
CA ILE A 156 -9.92 -28.69 -12.10
C ILE A 156 -10.31 -27.33 -12.72
N THR A 157 -9.41 -26.75 -13.51
CA THR A 157 -9.63 -25.46 -14.17
C THR A 157 -10.82 -25.51 -15.12
N ASP A 158 -10.91 -26.57 -15.93
CA ASP A 158 -12.04 -26.78 -16.84
C ASP A 158 -13.36 -26.97 -16.09
N TYR A 159 -13.34 -27.62 -14.92
CA TYR A 159 -14.53 -27.79 -14.08
C TYR A 159 -14.98 -26.49 -13.42
N ILE A 160 -14.04 -25.65 -12.96
CA ILE A 160 -14.34 -24.32 -12.42
C ILE A 160 -14.97 -23.43 -13.52
N ALA A 161 -14.36 -23.39 -14.70
CA ALA A 161 -14.91 -22.63 -15.83
C ALA A 161 -16.32 -23.12 -16.23
N PHE A 162 -16.60 -24.41 -16.04
CA PHE A 162 -17.93 -24.97 -16.24
C PHE A 162 -18.94 -24.54 -15.16
N ILE A 163 -18.53 -24.46 -13.89
CA ILE A 163 -19.38 -23.92 -12.81
C ILE A 163 -19.78 -22.48 -13.14
N ASP A 164 -18.82 -21.63 -13.53
CA ASP A 164 -19.08 -20.24 -13.90
C ASP A 164 -20.06 -20.14 -15.09
N TYR A 165 -19.90 -21.01 -16.09
CA TYR A 165 -20.83 -21.11 -17.21
C TYR A 165 -22.24 -21.48 -16.75
N ILE A 166 -22.40 -22.47 -15.85
CA ILE A 166 -23.71 -22.86 -15.32
C ILE A 166 -24.35 -21.73 -14.51
N GLU A 167 -23.59 -20.99 -13.72
CA GLU A 167 -24.10 -19.79 -13.05
C GLU A 167 -24.56 -18.74 -14.04
N ASP A 168 -23.82 -18.51 -15.12
CA ASP A 168 -24.21 -17.59 -16.18
C ASP A 168 -25.50 -18.03 -16.90
N THR A 169 -25.74 -19.34 -17.05
CA THR A 169 -27.00 -19.85 -17.63
C THR A 169 -28.23 -19.54 -16.78
N GLN A 170 -28.08 -19.21 -15.48
CA GLN A 170 -29.22 -18.83 -14.63
C GLN A 170 -29.91 -17.55 -15.12
N LYS A 171 -29.23 -16.70 -15.89
CA LYS A 171 -29.85 -15.55 -16.55
C LYS A 171 -30.97 -15.94 -17.53
N LEU A 172 -30.97 -17.18 -18.03
CA LEU A 172 -32.02 -17.72 -18.90
C LEU A 172 -33.27 -18.16 -18.13
N ASN A 173 -33.27 -18.13 -16.79
CA ASN A 173 -34.41 -18.55 -15.95
C ASN A 173 -35.70 -17.78 -16.29
N GLU A 174 -35.61 -16.52 -16.73
CA GLU A 174 -36.78 -15.73 -17.16
C GLU A 174 -37.55 -16.36 -18.33
N HIS A 175 -36.85 -17.15 -19.17
CA HIS A 175 -37.44 -17.85 -20.30
C HIS A 175 -37.69 -19.34 -20.01
N LEU A 176 -36.83 -19.97 -19.22
CA LEU A 176 -36.79 -21.43 -19.04
C LEU A 176 -37.44 -21.93 -17.75
N GLY A 177 -37.75 -21.03 -16.81
CA GLY A 177 -38.24 -21.37 -15.48
C GLY A 177 -37.12 -21.83 -14.54
N SER A 178 -37.49 -22.19 -13.30
CA SER A 178 -36.57 -22.67 -12.26
C SER A 178 -36.05 -24.11 -12.47
N ASP A 179 -36.36 -24.72 -13.62
CA ASP A 179 -35.97 -26.10 -13.95
C ASP A 179 -34.52 -26.21 -14.48
N LEU A 180 -33.77 -25.11 -14.51
CA LEU A 180 -32.35 -25.13 -14.86
C LEU A 180 -31.51 -25.65 -13.68
N MET A 181 -30.55 -26.51 -14.00
CA MET A 181 -29.60 -27.06 -13.04
C MET A 181 -28.77 -25.94 -12.41
N SER A 182 -28.62 -25.97 -11.09
CA SER A 182 -27.83 -24.97 -10.35
C SER A 182 -26.36 -25.39 -10.24
N SER A 183 -25.48 -24.42 -10.01
CA SER A 183 -24.08 -24.67 -9.69
C SER A 183 -23.93 -25.55 -8.44
N THR A 184 -24.87 -25.48 -7.50
CA THR A 184 -24.91 -26.37 -6.34
C THR A 184 -25.06 -27.84 -6.72
N THR A 185 -25.80 -28.19 -7.77
CA THR A 185 -25.90 -29.58 -8.22
C THR A 185 -24.60 -30.07 -8.87
N VAL A 186 -23.89 -29.16 -9.56
CA VAL A 186 -22.54 -29.43 -10.10
C VAL A 186 -21.54 -29.67 -8.96
N MET A 187 -21.63 -28.91 -7.87
CA MET A 187 -20.79 -29.09 -6.68
C MET A 187 -21.13 -30.38 -5.93
N GLN A 188 -22.41 -30.74 -5.82
CA GLN A 188 -22.84 -32.01 -5.21
C GLN A 188 -22.28 -33.24 -5.93
N ASN A 189 -22.00 -33.16 -7.24
CA ASN A 189 -21.31 -34.23 -7.96
C ASN A 189 -19.89 -34.45 -7.40
N ILE A 190 -19.15 -33.39 -7.05
CA ILE A 190 -17.84 -33.51 -6.41
C ILE A 190 -17.97 -34.24 -5.07
N ASP A 191 -18.92 -33.83 -4.23
CA ASP A 191 -19.17 -34.48 -2.95
C ASP A 191 -19.53 -35.96 -3.12
N CYS A 192 -20.35 -36.29 -4.12
CA CYS A 192 -20.74 -37.67 -4.41
C CYS A 192 -19.54 -38.52 -4.85
N GLU A 193 -18.69 -38.02 -5.74
CA GLU A 193 -17.49 -38.73 -6.18
C GLU A 193 -16.45 -38.85 -5.06
N LEU A 194 -16.26 -37.81 -4.24
CA LEU A 194 -15.41 -37.87 -3.05
C LEU A 194 -15.93 -38.89 -2.03
N GLN A 195 -17.25 -38.97 -1.84
CA GLN A 195 -17.87 -40.00 -1.01
C GLN A 195 -17.66 -41.40 -1.59
N LYS A 196 -17.77 -41.59 -2.91
CA LYS A 196 -17.49 -42.88 -3.55
C LYS A 196 -16.03 -43.30 -3.38
N ILE A 197 -15.09 -42.37 -3.56
CA ILE A 197 -13.66 -42.62 -3.34
C ILE A 197 -13.41 -42.91 -1.86
N SER A 198 -14.00 -42.13 -0.95
CA SER A 198 -13.91 -42.36 0.50
C SER A 198 -14.45 -43.74 0.87
N HIS A 199 -15.60 -44.12 0.32
CA HIS A 199 -16.21 -45.43 0.57
C HIS A 199 -15.36 -46.55 -0.02
N ALA A 200 -14.83 -46.40 -1.24
CA ALA A 200 -13.91 -47.34 -1.86
C ALA A 200 -12.64 -47.53 -1.03
N LEU A 201 -12.04 -46.44 -0.51
CA LEU A 201 -10.91 -46.48 0.41
C LEU A 201 -11.27 -47.17 1.74
N ILE A 202 -12.48 -46.96 2.25
CA ILE A 202 -12.97 -47.64 3.46
C ILE A 202 -13.21 -49.14 3.19
N THR A 203 -13.71 -49.52 2.02
CA THR A 203 -14.04 -50.92 1.69
C THR A 203 -12.88 -51.75 1.14
N GLU A 204 -11.90 -51.15 0.45
CA GLU A 204 -10.73 -51.86 -0.08
C GLU A 204 -9.56 -51.97 0.92
N ASP A 205 -9.47 -51.09 1.92
CA ASP A 205 -8.28 -51.00 2.80
C ASP A 205 -8.49 -51.46 4.27
N LEU A 206 -9.63 -52.08 4.58
CA LEU A 206 -9.90 -52.66 5.91
C LEU A 206 -9.20 -54.01 6.19
N ASN A 207 -8.32 -54.48 5.29
CA ASN A 207 -7.53 -55.71 5.50
C ASN A 207 -6.14 -55.48 6.10
N SER A 208 -5.71 -54.25 6.44
CA SER A 208 -4.50 -54.05 7.23
C SER A 208 -4.47 -52.70 7.98
N PRO A 209 -5.01 -52.63 9.21
CA PRO A 209 -4.92 -51.46 10.08
C PRO A 209 -3.48 -50.93 10.28
N LEU A 210 -2.50 -51.83 10.23
CA LEU A 210 -1.06 -51.54 10.38
C LEU A 210 -0.48 -50.74 9.20
N LEU A 211 -1.02 -50.88 7.99
CA LEU A 211 -0.54 -50.17 6.80
C LEU A 211 -1.05 -48.73 6.74
N LEU A 212 -2.30 -48.49 7.16
CA LEU A 212 -2.87 -47.14 7.24
C LEU A 212 -2.24 -46.33 8.36
N GLU A 213 -2.03 -46.94 9.53
CA GLU A 213 -1.35 -46.29 10.66
C GLU A 213 0.12 -45.99 10.32
N SER A 214 0.84 -46.90 9.66
CA SER A 214 2.22 -46.65 9.23
C SER A 214 2.32 -45.59 8.13
N SER A 215 1.38 -45.53 7.18
CA SER A 215 1.32 -44.51 6.12
C SER A 215 0.94 -43.13 6.64
N TYR A 216 -0.04 -43.07 7.56
CA TYR A 216 -0.41 -41.84 8.27
C TYR A 216 0.74 -41.32 9.13
N ASN A 217 1.39 -42.20 9.90
CA ASN A 217 2.56 -41.84 10.70
C ASN A 217 3.75 -41.41 9.83
N ALA A 218 3.97 -42.05 8.68
CA ALA A 218 4.99 -41.63 7.72
C ALA A 218 4.70 -40.24 7.13
N SER A 219 3.43 -39.93 6.86
CA SER A 219 3.00 -38.61 6.38
C SER A 219 3.15 -37.55 7.46
N CYS A 220 2.73 -37.84 8.70
CA CYS A 220 2.95 -36.98 9.86
C CYS A 220 4.44 -36.70 10.09
N LYS A 221 5.30 -37.71 9.91
CA LYS A 221 6.75 -37.56 10.00
C LYS A 221 7.30 -36.63 8.91
N LYS A 222 6.87 -36.78 7.66
CA LYS A 222 7.26 -35.90 6.54
C LYS A 222 6.82 -34.45 6.75
N PHE A 223 5.63 -34.24 7.30
CA PHE A 223 5.17 -32.90 7.69
C PHE A 223 6.07 -32.32 8.78
N SER A 224 6.35 -33.08 9.85
CA SER A 224 7.27 -32.67 10.91
C SER A 224 8.66 -32.31 10.38
N GLU A 225 9.25 -33.12 9.50
CA GLU A 225 10.54 -32.84 8.85
C GLU A 225 10.50 -31.58 7.98
N SER A 226 9.37 -31.31 7.32
CA SER A 226 9.18 -30.09 6.53
C SER A 226 9.04 -28.86 7.42
N PHE A 227 8.37 -28.98 8.58
CA PHE A 227 8.37 -27.92 9.59
C PHE A 227 9.76 -27.61 10.11
N GLU A 228 10.58 -28.62 10.41
CA GLU A 228 11.96 -28.38 10.86
C GLU A 228 12.77 -27.61 9.82
N ARG A 229 12.62 -27.95 8.53
CA ARG A 229 13.27 -27.19 7.44
C ARG A 229 12.78 -25.75 7.36
N LEU A 230 11.48 -25.51 7.55
CA LEU A 230 10.93 -24.15 7.60
C LEU A 230 11.47 -23.36 8.80
N LEU A 231 11.58 -24.00 9.96
CA LEU A 231 12.13 -23.38 11.17
C LEU A 231 13.59 -23.01 10.99
N GLU A 232 14.39 -23.89 10.40
CA GLU A 232 15.80 -23.60 10.13
C GLU A 232 15.94 -22.48 9.10
N SER A 233 15.15 -22.51 8.03
CA SER A 233 15.08 -21.42 7.05
C SER A 233 14.68 -20.10 7.70
N ALA A 234 13.73 -20.10 8.63
CA ALA A 234 13.36 -18.89 9.37
C ALA A 234 14.54 -18.35 10.19
N ARG A 235 15.33 -19.20 10.85
CA ARG A 235 16.52 -18.78 11.61
C ARG A 235 17.57 -18.13 10.70
N GLU A 236 17.85 -18.74 9.55
CA GLU A 236 18.79 -18.19 8.56
C GLU A 236 18.32 -16.82 8.04
N LEU A 237 17.03 -16.72 7.69
CA LEU A 237 16.43 -15.47 7.20
C LEU A 237 16.36 -14.38 8.27
N MET A 238 16.22 -14.74 9.55
CA MET A 238 16.32 -13.78 10.65
C MET A 238 17.74 -13.19 10.74
N LEU A 239 18.78 -14.01 10.57
CA LEU A 239 20.17 -13.55 10.58
C LEU A 239 20.50 -12.61 9.42
N THR A 240 19.89 -12.82 8.25
CA THR A 240 20.01 -11.92 7.08
C THR A 240 19.02 -10.75 7.12
N ASN A 241 18.16 -10.67 8.14
CA ASN A 241 17.13 -9.63 8.33
C ASN A 241 16.08 -9.58 7.20
N GLU A 242 15.79 -10.71 6.57
CA GLU A 242 14.78 -10.83 5.52
C GLU A 242 13.36 -10.98 6.09
N PHE A 243 12.89 -9.94 6.78
CA PHE A 243 11.67 -9.98 7.59
C PHE A 243 10.39 -10.30 6.82
N VAL A 244 10.32 -10.00 5.52
CA VAL A 244 9.18 -10.38 4.66
C VAL A 244 9.05 -11.90 4.56
N HIS A 245 10.17 -12.61 4.33
CA HIS A 245 10.19 -14.06 4.26
C HIS A 245 9.95 -14.69 5.63
N VAL A 246 10.52 -14.10 6.69
CA VAL A 246 10.26 -14.52 8.08
C VAL A 246 8.77 -14.42 8.41
N ALA A 247 8.10 -13.31 8.08
CA ALA A 247 6.66 -13.13 8.32
C ALA A 247 5.83 -14.19 7.60
N ARG A 248 6.20 -14.56 6.37
CA ARG A 248 5.54 -15.63 5.60
C ARG A 248 5.72 -17.00 6.26
N ILE A 249 6.92 -17.31 6.74
CA ILE A 249 7.14 -18.60 7.43
C ILE A 249 6.36 -18.65 8.74
N ILE A 250 6.37 -17.56 9.53
CA ILE A 250 5.58 -17.45 10.77
C ILE A 250 4.08 -17.66 10.48
N LEU A 251 3.56 -17.10 9.39
CA LEU A 251 2.19 -17.33 8.94
C LEU A 251 1.91 -18.81 8.67
N ILE A 252 2.73 -19.44 7.83
CA ILE A 252 2.58 -20.86 7.47
C ILE A 252 2.57 -21.74 8.72
N ILE A 253 3.49 -21.49 9.65
CA ILE A 253 3.57 -22.24 10.91
C ILE A 253 2.33 -21.96 11.77
N SER A 254 1.85 -20.71 11.83
CA SER A 254 0.67 -20.35 12.62
C SER A 254 -0.61 -21.02 12.09
N GLU A 255 -0.87 -20.96 10.78
CA GLU A 255 -2.03 -21.60 10.14
C GLU A 255 -1.94 -23.12 10.32
N SER A 256 -0.77 -23.68 10.07
CA SER A 256 -0.53 -25.11 10.27
C SER A 256 -0.72 -25.54 11.72
N SER A 257 -0.36 -24.69 12.69
CA SER A 257 -0.58 -24.97 14.10
C SER A 257 -2.06 -25.04 14.45
N GLN A 258 -2.92 -24.30 13.74
CA GLN A 258 -4.37 -24.35 13.92
C GLN A 258 -4.97 -25.57 13.22
N THR A 259 -4.58 -25.83 11.97
CA THR A 259 -5.15 -26.91 11.15
C THR A 259 -4.67 -28.30 11.57
N LEU A 260 -3.39 -28.44 11.96
CA LEU A 260 -2.76 -29.74 12.22
C LEU A 260 -2.68 -30.08 13.71
N ASN A 261 -3.24 -29.27 14.61
CA ASN A 261 -3.14 -29.49 16.07
C ASN A 261 -3.74 -30.85 16.50
N SER A 262 -4.86 -31.25 15.87
CA SER A 262 -5.51 -32.54 16.10
C SER A 262 -4.67 -33.75 15.65
N HIS A 263 -3.68 -33.53 14.77
CA HIS A 263 -2.92 -34.58 14.11
C HIS A 263 -1.48 -34.69 14.61
N LEU A 264 -0.82 -33.55 14.83
CA LEU A 264 0.59 -33.45 15.22
C LEU A 264 0.76 -32.95 16.68
N GLY A 265 -0.36 -32.71 17.37
CA GLY A 265 -0.40 -32.26 18.75
C GLY A 265 0.14 -30.84 18.94
N ARG A 266 0.34 -30.47 20.21
CA ARG A 266 0.80 -29.12 20.61
C ARG A 266 2.25 -28.80 20.22
N GLN A 267 2.97 -29.73 19.59
CA GLN A 267 4.37 -29.52 19.20
C GLN A 267 4.54 -28.41 18.16
N ILE A 268 3.59 -28.28 17.23
CA ILE A 268 3.64 -27.20 16.22
C ILE A 268 3.34 -25.85 16.87
N GLU A 269 2.36 -25.82 17.79
CA GLU A 269 2.06 -24.62 18.55
C GLU A 269 3.26 -24.16 19.40
N GLN A 270 4.00 -25.09 20.01
CA GLN A 270 5.23 -24.79 20.72
C GLN A 270 6.31 -24.24 19.79
N LYS A 271 6.53 -24.87 18.64
CA LYS A 271 7.50 -24.41 17.62
C LYS A 271 7.18 -23.02 17.09
N TYR A 272 5.90 -22.74 16.86
CA TYR A 272 5.42 -21.40 16.53
C TYR A 272 5.83 -20.38 17.60
N ARG A 273 5.53 -20.67 18.87
CA ARG A 273 5.91 -19.81 20.01
C ARG A 273 7.42 -19.58 20.08
N GLU A 274 8.21 -20.65 19.97
CA GLU A 274 9.67 -20.56 20.01
C GLU A 274 10.23 -19.72 18.85
N THR A 275 9.65 -19.83 17.66
CA THR A 275 10.06 -19.04 16.49
C THR A 275 9.83 -17.55 16.70
N VAL A 276 8.65 -17.17 17.19
CA VAL A 276 8.32 -15.77 17.50
C VAL A 276 9.22 -15.24 18.61
N LYS A 277 9.45 -16.03 19.67
CA LYS A 277 10.38 -15.66 20.75
C LYS A 277 11.81 -15.45 20.23
N LEU A 278 12.28 -16.31 19.34
CA LEU A 278 13.62 -16.22 18.76
C LEU A 278 13.78 -14.96 17.90
N LEU A 279 12.77 -14.63 17.10
CA LEU A 279 12.72 -13.38 16.34
C LEU A 279 12.82 -12.16 17.27
N LEU A 280 11.99 -12.10 18.31
CA LEU A 280 11.98 -10.95 19.22
C LEU A 280 13.30 -10.83 19.98
N LYS A 281 13.87 -11.96 20.43
CA LYS A 281 15.20 -11.97 21.04
C LYS A 281 16.28 -11.47 20.07
N HIS A 282 16.21 -11.84 18.79
CA HIS A 282 17.12 -11.34 17.76
C HIS A 282 17.00 -9.82 17.61
N LEU A 283 15.78 -9.29 17.56
CA LEU A 283 15.51 -7.85 17.46
C LEU A 283 15.97 -7.09 18.71
N ILE A 284 15.63 -7.58 19.91
CA ILE A 284 16.06 -7.02 21.20
C ILE A 284 17.60 -7.00 21.29
N SER A 285 18.28 -8.00 20.71
CA SER A 285 19.75 -8.03 20.72
C SER A 285 20.40 -6.82 20.04
N PHE A 286 19.72 -6.15 19.10
CA PHE A 286 20.23 -4.92 18.49
C PHE A 286 20.17 -3.74 19.47
N SER A 287 19.14 -3.68 20.32
CA SER A 287 19.06 -2.73 21.43
C SER A 287 20.15 -3.00 22.45
N ASP A 288 20.37 -4.26 22.85
CA ASP A 288 21.42 -4.60 23.81
C ASP A 288 22.83 -4.28 23.26
N LYS A 289 23.07 -4.55 21.97
CA LYS A 289 24.32 -4.18 21.29
C LYS A 289 24.49 -2.67 21.19
N ALA A 290 23.41 -1.92 20.99
CA ALA A 290 23.45 -0.47 20.99
C ALA A 290 23.77 0.07 22.38
N ASP A 291 23.17 -0.47 23.43
CA ASP A 291 23.46 -0.07 24.82
C ASP A 291 24.95 -0.27 25.17
N ALA A 292 25.56 -1.37 24.69
CA ALA A 292 27.00 -1.59 24.83
C ALA A 292 27.85 -0.55 24.08
N LEU A 293 27.37 -0.01 22.95
CA LEU A 293 28.02 1.10 22.25
C LEU A 293 27.84 2.42 23.01
N LEU A 294 26.62 2.72 23.45
CA LEU A 294 26.26 3.95 24.17
C LEU A 294 26.86 4.01 25.58
N ALA A 295 27.32 2.90 26.14
CA ALA A 295 28.10 2.90 27.38
C ALA A 295 29.51 3.49 27.22
N LYS A 296 30.00 3.66 25.98
CA LYS A 296 31.32 4.27 25.73
C LYS A 296 31.28 5.78 26.00
N PRO A 297 32.38 6.36 26.50
CA PRO A 297 32.47 7.80 26.70
C PRO A 297 32.47 8.58 25.38
N HIS A 298 32.94 8.00 24.29
CA HIS A 298 32.94 8.60 22.96
C HIS A 298 32.62 7.56 21.90
N LEU A 299 31.77 7.94 20.96
CA LEU A 299 31.52 7.19 19.74
C LEU A 299 32.42 7.68 18.62
N ASN A 300 33.01 6.75 17.89
CA ASN A 300 33.68 7.03 16.63
C ASN A 300 32.73 6.79 15.44
N ASP A 301 33.15 7.18 14.24
CA ASP A 301 32.35 7.01 13.01
C ASP A 301 31.91 5.58 12.76
N SER A 302 32.71 4.58 13.15
CA SER A 302 32.36 3.16 13.01
C SER A 302 31.22 2.78 13.95
N ASP A 303 31.24 3.28 15.17
CA ASP A 303 30.17 3.05 16.15
C ASP A 303 28.86 3.74 15.72
N VAL A 304 28.92 4.98 15.21
CA VAL A 304 27.74 5.67 14.65
C VAL A 304 27.18 4.94 13.44
N LYS A 305 28.02 4.41 12.55
CA LYS A 305 27.59 3.57 11.42
C LYS A 305 26.90 2.28 11.88
N LYS A 306 27.39 1.64 12.95
CA LYS A 306 26.73 0.47 13.53
C LYS A 306 25.36 0.81 14.11
N LEU A 307 25.24 1.93 14.84
CA LEU A 307 23.94 2.40 15.35
C LEU A 307 22.95 2.66 14.22
N ARG A 308 23.40 3.30 13.12
CA ARG A 308 22.58 3.49 11.91
C ARG A 308 22.08 2.15 11.35
N ASN A 309 22.97 1.19 11.18
CA ASN A 309 22.59 -0.13 10.64
C ASN A 309 21.60 -0.86 11.57
N TYR A 310 21.79 -0.81 12.89
CA TYR A 310 20.83 -1.38 13.85
C TYR A 310 19.47 -0.68 13.77
N MET A 311 19.46 0.64 13.65
CA MET A 311 18.24 1.43 13.48
C MET A 311 17.49 1.04 12.21
N GLU A 312 18.18 0.90 11.08
CA GLU A 312 17.58 0.52 9.79
C GLU A 312 16.97 -0.88 9.84
N ILE A 313 17.65 -1.85 10.48
CA ILE A 313 17.13 -3.20 10.68
C ILE A 313 15.86 -3.17 11.54
N LEU A 314 15.90 -2.51 12.70
CA LEU A 314 14.75 -2.42 13.60
C LEU A 314 13.58 -1.66 12.96
N LYS A 315 13.87 -0.63 12.17
CA LYS A 315 12.89 0.11 11.39
C LYS A 315 12.24 -0.79 10.34
N SER A 316 13.02 -1.56 9.58
CA SER A 316 12.51 -2.50 8.59
C SER A 316 11.58 -3.55 9.21
N ALA A 317 11.92 -4.06 10.40
CA ALA A 317 11.04 -4.95 11.15
C ALA A 317 9.74 -4.24 11.58
N LYS A 318 9.84 -3.03 12.14
CA LYS A 318 8.70 -2.23 12.61
C LYS A 318 7.74 -1.85 11.48
N GLU A 319 8.25 -1.47 10.31
CA GLU A 319 7.45 -1.04 9.15
C GLU A 319 6.85 -2.21 8.36
N ASN A 320 7.24 -3.45 8.68
CA ASN A 320 6.68 -4.63 8.06
C ASN A 320 5.31 -4.98 8.67
N ASN A 321 4.24 -4.51 8.02
CA ASN A 321 2.85 -4.74 8.45
C ASN A 321 2.52 -6.22 8.63
N ALA A 322 2.98 -7.10 7.74
CA ALA A 322 2.73 -8.53 7.87
C ALA A 322 3.38 -9.09 9.15
N LEU A 323 4.59 -8.64 9.48
CA LEU A 323 5.27 -9.06 10.70
C LEU A 323 4.58 -8.53 11.96
N GLN A 324 4.18 -7.26 11.95
CA GLN A 324 3.39 -6.63 13.02
C GLN A 324 2.11 -7.44 13.30
N ASP A 325 1.32 -7.71 12.26
CA ASP A 325 0.08 -8.48 12.38
C ASP A 325 0.34 -9.87 13.00
N ARG A 326 1.42 -10.55 12.59
CA ARG A 326 1.75 -11.89 13.15
C ARG A 326 2.17 -11.83 14.61
N ILE A 327 2.89 -10.79 15.03
CA ILE A 327 3.29 -10.62 16.42
C ILE A 327 2.09 -10.20 17.28
N SER A 328 1.22 -9.30 16.78
CA SER A 328 -0.02 -8.95 17.47
C SER A 328 -0.92 -10.15 17.66
N THR A 329 -1.14 -10.96 16.60
CA THR A 329 -1.92 -12.20 16.70
C THR A 329 -1.31 -13.16 17.74
N TYR A 330 0.02 -13.24 17.81
CA TYR A 330 0.72 -14.05 18.81
C TYR A 330 0.46 -13.57 20.24
N VAL A 331 0.53 -12.25 20.46
CA VAL A 331 0.29 -11.63 21.78
C VAL A 331 -1.16 -11.84 22.22
N GLU A 332 -2.14 -11.70 21.31
CA GLU A 332 -3.54 -12.00 21.60
C GLU A 332 -3.76 -13.48 21.96
N MET A 333 -3.09 -14.40 21.26
CA MET A 333 -3.12 -15.83 21.59
C MET A 333 -2.55 -16.15 22.98
N LEU A 334 -1.60 -15.35 23.47
CA LEU A 334 -1.04 -15.46 24.81
C LEU A 334 -1.98 -14.89 25.87
N GLY A 335 -2.58 -13.72 25.63
CA GLY A 335 -3.48 -13.06 26.59
C GLY A 335 -4.71 -13.89 26.97
N ASN A 336 -5.15 -14.79 26.09
CA ASN A 336 -6.29 -15.68 26.32
C ASN A 336 -5.95 -16.98 27.09
N LYS A 337 -4.67 -17.28 27.35
CA LYS A 337 -4.23 -18.44 28.14
C LYS A 337 -3.66 -17.95 29.47
N THR A 338 -4.52 -17.86 30.49
CA THR A 338 -4.29 -17.28 31.82
C THR A 338 -3.20 -17.91 32.69
N ASP A 339 -2.45 -18.90 32.20
CA ASP A 339 -1.39 -19.54 32.97
C ASP A 339 -0.04 -19.35 32.29
N VAL A 340 0.92 -18.81 33.05
CA VAL A 340 2.33 -18.52 32.73
C VAL A 340 2.60 -17.10 32.18
N TYR A 341 2.48 -16.10 33.07
CA TYR A 341 3.18 -14.82 32.95
C TYR A 341 4.63 -14.99 33.43
N GLU A 342 5.58 -15.17 32.52
CA GLU A 342 7.01 -14.99 32.82
C GLU A 342 7.76 -14.07 31.86
N ASP A 343 7.29 -13.89 30.62
CA ASP A 343 7.97 -13.01 29.66
C ASP A 343 7.18 -11.71 29.46
N ASN A 344 7.74 -10.59 29.93
CA ASN A 344 7.25 -9.24 29.66
C ASN A 344 7.42 -8.97 28.16
N PHE A 345 6.38 -9.27 27.39
CA PHE A 345 6.45 -9.31 25.94
C PHE A 345 6.49 -7.89 25.36
N GLN A 346 7.57 -7.57 24.63
CA GLN A 346 7.71 -6.28 23.97
C GLN A 346 7.22 -6.39 22.52
N ASP A 347 6.31 -5.50 22.12
CA ASP A 347 5.94 -5.39 20.72
C ASP A 347 7.08 -4.75 19.88
N LEU A 348 6.97 -4.80 18.56
CA LEU A 348 7.99 -4.24 17.67
C LEU A 348 8.16 -2.73 17.82
N ASN A 349 7.07 -2.00 18.12
CA ASN A 349 7.12 -0.57 18.34
C ASN A 349 7.84 -0.24 19.65
N GLU A 350 7.62 -1.00 20.71
CA GLU A 350 8.29 -0.87 21.99
C GLU A 350 9.79 -1.15 21.87
N ILE A 351 10.19 -2.21 21.16
CA ILE A 351 11.61 -2.52 20.91
C ILE A 351 12.28 -1.34 20.17
N TYR A 352 11.64 -0.85 19.10
CA TYR A 352 12.16 0.28 18.32
C TYR A 352 12.20 1.58 19.14
N ASN A 353 11.13 1.89 19.86
CA ASN A 353 11.03 3.12 20.65
C ASN A 353 12.02 3.11 21.82
N LYS A 354 12.26 1.95 22.44
CA LYS A 354 13.30 1.78 23.47
C LYS A 354 14.68 2.04 22.89
N PHE A 355 15.00 1.45 21.75
CA PHE A 355 16.26 1.71 21.03
C PHE A 355 16.47 3.21 20.77
N ILE A 356 15.46 3.88 20.21
CA ILE A 356 15.52 5.32 19.93
C ILE A 356 15.67 6.13 21.22
N SER A 357 14.93 5.79 22.27
CA SER A 357 14.99 6.50 23.55
C SER A 357 16.37 6.40 24.19
N ASN A 358 17.03 5.24 24.10
CA ASN A 358 18.39 5.06 24.63
C ASN A 358 19.40 5.97 23.91
N ILE A 359 19.30 6.11 22.59
CA ILE A 359 20.17 7.03 21.84
C ILE A 359 19.89 8.49 22.20
N VAL A 360 18.61 8.87 22.38
CA VAL A 360 18.24 10.22 22.80
C VAL A 360 18.80 10.54 24.19
N VAL A 361 18.73 9.61 25.14
CA VAL A 361 19.33 9.79 26.47
C VAL A 361 20.84 9.98 26.38
N TYR A 362 21.53 9.18 25.56
CA TYR A 362 22.96 9.37 25.31
C TYR A 362 23.26 10.76 24.71
N PHE A 363 22.45 11.20 23.76
CA PHE A 363 22.56 12.52 23.13
C PHE A 363 22.37 13.67 24.14
N GLU A 364 21.44 13.51 25.09
CA GLU A 364 21.28 14.47 26.19
C GLU A 364 22.49 14.48 27.12
N ASN A 365 23.09 13.33 27.40
CA ASN A 365 24.33 13.23 28.18
C ASN A 365 25.52 13.93 27.50
N ILE A 366 25.61 13.87 26.15
CA ILE A 366 26.58 14.66 25.38
C ILE A 366 26.40 16.16 25.67
N SER A 367 25.15 16.65 25.63
CA SER A 367 24.84 18.04 25.93
C SER A 367 25.22 18.43 27.36
N ILE A 368 25.03 17.54 28.34
CA ILE A 368 25.40 17.78 29.74
C ILE A 368 26.93 17.88 29.86
N ARG A 369 27.68 16.95 29.24
CA ARG A 369 29.14 16.97 29.26
C ARG A 369 29.73 18.26 28.66
N ILE A 370 29.15 18.75 27.56
CA ILE A 370 29.57 20.05 26.98
C ILE A 370 29.35 21.19 27.99
N GLN A 371 28.23 21.20 28.71
CA GLN A 371 27.96 22.24 29.72
C GLN A 371 28.89 22.15 30.93
N GLU A 372 29.26 20.95 31.35
CA GLU A 372 30.22 20.74 32.44
C GLU A 372 31.62 21.25 32.06
N LEU A 373 32.08 20.95 30.84
CA LEU A 373 33.36 21.47 30.31
C LEU A 373 33.41 23.00 30.28
N PHE A 374 32.27 23.67 30.03
CA PHE A 374 32.20 25.13 30.13
C PHE A 374 32.25 25.66 31.57
N LYS A 375 31.75 24.91 32.56
CA LYS A 375 31.75 25.31 33.98
C LYS A 375 33.11 25.14 34.64
N GLU A 376 33.88 24.14 34.22
CA GLU A 376 35.19 23.83 34.81
C GLU A 376 36.28 24.86 34.42
N ASN A 377 35.94 25.87 33.60
CA ASN A 377 36.83 26.98 33.23
C ASN A 377 38.20 26.53 32.69
N GLU A 378 38.26 25.34 32.09
CA GLU A 378 39.51 24.84 31.54
C GLU A 378 39.93 25.68 30.34
N ASP A 379 41.23 26.01 30.30
CA ASP A 379 41.87 26.78 29.23
C ASP A 379 41.69 26.16 27.84
N ARG A 380 41.23 24.89 27.75
CA ARG A 380 41.05 24.09 26.53
C ARG A 380 39.60 23.64 26.28
N ALA A 381 38.61 24.21 26.97
CA ALA A 381 37.21 23.79 26.82
C ALA A 381 36.73 23.77 25.36
N LEU A 382 37.07 24.80 24.56
CA LEU A 382 36.68 24.89 23.15
C LEU A 382 37.36 23.86 22.24
N GLU A 383 38.55 23.39 22.59
CA GLU A 383 39.28 22.35 21.86
C GLU A 383 38.67 20.97 22.20
N ASN A 384 38.41 20.75 23.50
CA ASN A 384 37.87 19.49 24.00
C ASN A 384 36.43 19.23 23.52
N ILE A 385 35.61 20.27 23.35
CA ILE A 385 34.23 20.10 22.87
C ILE A 385 34.12 19.85 21.37
N GLU A 386 35.14 20.16 20.54
CA GLU A 386 35.04 19.99 19.08
C GLU A 386 34.66 18.56 18.70
N GLN A 387 35.40 17.59 19.25
CA GLN A 387 35.16 16.17 18.99
C GLN A 387 33.78 15.74 19.51
N ILE A 388 33.35 16.31 20.64
CA ILE A 388 32.07 16.00 21.27
C ILE A 388 30.91 16.56 20.43
N VAL A 389 31.08 17.75 19.85
CA VAL A 389 30.09 18.34 18.94
C VAL A 389 30.02 17.58 17.62
N ALA A 390 31.16 17.16 17.06
CA ALA A 390 31.18 16.33 15.86
C ALA A 390 30.43 14.99 16.08
N GLU A 391 30.63 14.36 17.24
CA GLU A 391 29.88 13.19 17.69
C GLU A 391 28.37 13.49 17.80
N MET A 392 28.01 14.62 18.41
CA MET A 392 26.63 15.09 18.51
C MET A 392 25.99 15.28 17.12
N GLU A 393 26.67 15.93 16.19
CA GLU A 393 26.19 16.13 14.82
C GLU A 393 26.00 14.80 14.08
N ALA A 394 26.92 13.86 14.25
CA ALA A 394 26.83 12.54 13.61
C ALA A 394 25.61 11.74 14.09
N ILE A 395 25.27 11.81 15.39
CA ILE A 395 24.06 11.19 15.95
C ILE A 395 22.81 11.96 15.52
N HIS A 396 22.82 13.29 15.55
CA HIS A 396 21.70 14.14 15.14
C HIS A 396 21.30 13.89 13.68
N ALA A 397 22.29 13.67 12.81
CA ALA A 397 22.11 13.38 11.39
C ALA A 397 21.59 11.95 11.10
N LEU A 398 21.37 11.12 12.11
CA LEU A 398 20.68 9.85 11.92
C LEU A 398 19.19 10.09 11.65
N PRO A 399 18.58 9.37 10.68
CA PRO A 399 17.15 9.46 10.40
C PRO A 399 16.31 9.25 11.68
N GLU A 400 15.18 9.94 11.79
CA GLU A 400 14.26 9.93 12.97
C GLU A 400 14.81 10.51 14.27
N LEU A 401 16.13 10.60 14.45
CA LEU A 401 16.72 11.28 15.60
C LEU A 401 16.78 12.79 15.40
N GLU A 402 16.86 13.28 14.17
CA GLU A 402 16.90 14.72 13.85
C GLU A 402 15.78 15.48 14.57
N SER A 403 14.52 15.07 14.41
CA SER A 403 13.37 15.73 15.05
C SER A 403 13.33 15.55 16.57
N LYS A 404 13.74 14.39 17.08
CA LYS A 404 13.74 14.06 18.52
C LYS A 404 14.86 14.77 19.29
N THR A 405 15.96 15.08 18.62
CA THR A 405 17.16 15.67 19.22
C THR A 405 17.35 17.15 18.89
N ALA A 406 16.62 17.69 17.90
CA ALA A 406 16.72 19.09 17.44
C ALA A 406 16.70 20.11 18.58
N GLY A 407 15.75 19.99 19.51
CA GLY A 407 15.63 20.93 20.64
C GLY A 407 16.89 20.97 21.51
N THR A 408 17.45 19.79 21.83
CA THR A 408 18.70 19.69 22.60
C THR A 408 19.89 20.15 21.77
N TYR A 409 19.96 19.79 20.49
CA TYR A 409 21.02 20.21 19.56
C TYR A 409 21.13 21.73 19.48
N TYR A 410 20.07 22.42 19.05
CA TYR A 410 20.10 23.87 18.87
C TYR A 410 20.35 24.62 20.18
N ARG A 411 19.83 24.12 21.30
CA ARG A 411 20.10 24.68 22.64
C ARG A 411 21.59 24.57 22.99
N THR A 412 22.23 23.45 22.69
CA THR A 412 23.66 23.24 22.92
C THR A 412 24.51 24.14 22.04
N ILE A 413 24.19 24.23 20.74
CA ILE A 413 24.88 25.15 19.81
C ILE A 413 24.73 26.62 20.27
N GLU A 414 23.54 27.02 20.70
CA GLU A 414 23.30 28.37 21.21
C GLU A 414 24.09 28.66 22.50
N ASN A 415 24.26 27.66 23.38
CA ASN A 415 25.09 27.80 24.57
C ASN A 415 26.58 27.97 24.20
N ILE A 416 27.07 27.21 23.22
CA ILE A 416 28.44 27.38 22.68
C ILE A 416 28.60 28.81 22.12
N ARG A 417 27.61 29.28 21.36
CA ARG A 417 27.61 30.65 20.81
C ARG A 417 27.63 31.71 21.91
N LYS A 418 26.83 31.56 22.96
CA LYS A 418 26.82 32.48 24.11
C LYS A 418 28.18 32.52 24.83
N TYR A 419 28.83 31.37 24.98
CA TYR A 419 30.17 31.28 25.56
C TYR A 419 31.20 32.02 24.69
N MET A 420 31.16 31.86 23.37
CA MET A 420 32.00 32.64 22.46
C MET A 420 31.76 34.16 22.58
N GLN A 421 30.49 34.58 22.64
CA GLN A 421 30.15 36.00 22.80
C GLN A 421 30.61 36.57 24.15
N GLN A 422 30.69 35.72 25.19
CA GLN A 422 31.27 36.10 26.47
C GLN A 422 32.78 36.31 26.34
N LEU A 423 33.51 35.36 25.73
CA LEU A 423 34.94 35.50 25.45
C LEU A 423 35.24 36.75 24.62
N GLN A 424 34.43 37.02 23.58
CA GLN A 424 34.54 38.25 22.80
C GLN A 424 34.38 39.51 23.67
N ARG A 425 33.40 39.53 24.58
CA ARG A 425 33.19 40.66 25.49
C ARG A 425 34.34 40.82 26.47
N GLU A 426 34.95 39.72 26.93
CA GLU A 426 36.13 39.74 27.79
C GLU A 426 37.34 40.34 27.06
N VAL A 427 37.58 39.90 25.82
CA VAL A 427 38.62 40.46 24.94
C VAL A 427 38.39 41.96 24.68
N GLN A 428 37.16 42.38 24.35
CA GLN A 428 36.85 43.80 24.13
C GLN A 428 37.06 44.65 25.38
N LYS A 429 36.71 44.13 26.57
CA LYS A 429 36.96 44.84 27.84
C LYS A 429 38.46 45.04 28.07
N SER A 430 39.29 44.06 27.72
CA SER A 430 40.74 44.21 27.78
C SER A 430 41.23 45.28 26.80
N PHE A 431 40.67 45.39 25.59
CA PHE A 431 41.00 46.49 24.66
C PHE A 431 40.56 47.87 25.18
N VAL A 432 39.39 47.99 25.79
CA VAL A 432 38.99 49.27 26.42
C VAL A 432 39.92 49.64 27.59
N ALA A 433 40.38 48.65 28.35
CA ALA A 433 41.38 48.86 29.41
C ALA A 433 42.75 49.29 28.85
N ILE A 434 43.09 48.81 27.65
CA ILE A 434 44.25 49.21 26.87
C ILE A 434 44.13 50.69 26.42
N ASP A 435 43.02 51.06 25.80
CA ASP A 435 42.78 52.42 25.27
C ASP A 435 42.72 53.49 26.38
N SER A 436 42.17 53.12 27.54
CA SER A 436 42.09 54.00 28.73
C SER A 436 43.43 54.13 29.48
N GLN A 437 44.51 53.54 28.97
CA GLN A 437 45.85 53.55 29.55
C GLN A 437 45.90 53.05 31.01
N SER A 438 45.00 52.16 31.40
CA SER A 438 44.98 51.60 32.75
C SER A 438 46.30 50.87 33.06
N GLU A 439 46.84 51.04 34.27
CA GLU A 439 48.13 50.44 34.69
C GLU A 439 48.08 48.91 34.85
N ASN A 440 46.91 48.29 34.73
CA ASN A 440 46.68 46.91 35.18
C ASN A 440 46.13 45.98 34.07
N ILE A 441 46.71 46.09 32.86
CA ILE A 441 46.34 45.23 31.74
C ILE A 441 47.02 43.86 31.92
N ASN A 442 46.22 42.81 32.09
CA ASN A 442 46.72 41.44 32.12
C ASN A 442 46.88 40.90 30.70
N TYR A 443 48.00 41.24 30.06
CA TYR A 443 48.34 40.80 28.70
C TYR A 443 48.31 39.28 28.56
N ARG A 444 48.76 38.52 29.57
CA ARG A 444 48.74 37.05 29.56
C ARG A 444 47.33 36.47 29.48
N TYR A 445 46.38 37.05 30.23
CA TYR A 445 44.98 36.64 30.17
C TYR A 445 44.38 36.94 28.79
N LEU A 446 44.64 38.13 28.24
CA LEU A 446 44.18 38.50 26.90
C LEU A 446 44.76 37.58 25.81
N ALA A 447 46.06 37.27 25.88
CA ALA A 447 46.72 36.35 24.95
C ALA A 447 46.14 34.94 25.01
N ASN A 448 45.86 34.44 26.22
CA ASN A 448 45.18 33.16 26.40
C ASN A 448 43.78 33.18 25.79
N SER A 449 42.99 34.24 25.99
CA SER A 449 41.65 34.37 25.41
C SER A 449 41.68 34.44 23.88
N VAL A 450 42.65 35.16 23.29
CA VAL A 450 42.84 35.23 21.84
C VAL A 450 43.28 33.87 21.27
N ALA A 451 44.20 33.17 21.94
CA ALA A 451 44.63 31.82 21.54
C ALA A 451 43.47 30.82 21.55
N ARG A 452 42.61 30.86 22.57
CA ARG A 452 41.40 30.02 22.65
C ARG A 452 40.44 30.29 21.49
N LEU A 453 40.18 31.56 21.19
CA LEU A 453 39.35 31.93 20.06
C LEU A 453 40.00 31.44 18.76
N LYS A 454 41.29 31.65 18.55
CA LYS A 454 42.02 31.16 17.37
C LYS A 454 41.85 29.64 17.16
N ASN A 455 41.95 28.85 18.22
CA ASN A 455 41.82 27.38 18.15
C ASN A 455 40.37 26.90 17.96
N ALA A 456 39.38 27.77 18.16
CA ALA A 456 37.96 27.47 18.00
C ALA A 456 37.42 27.71 16.57
N LYS A 457 38.29 27.71 15.55
CA LYS A 457 37.92 27.92 14.14
C LYS A 457 36.84 26.95 13.65
N TRP A 458 36.79 25.76 14.23
CA TRP A 458 35.81 24.74 13.89
C TRP A 458 34.35 25.19 14.09
N ILE A 459 34.11 26.25 14.87
CA ILE A 459 32.78 26.82 15.12
C ILE A 459 32.22 27.56 13.90
N ASP A 460 33.05 27.97 12.94
CA ASP A 460 32.54 28.50 11.66
C ASP A 460 31.71 27.47 10.89
N ARG A 461 31.89 26.16 11.14
CA ARG A 461 31.00 25.12 10.62
C ARG A 461 29.57 25.27 11.14
N LEU A 462 29.41 25.75 12.37
CA LEU A 462 28.13 25.96 13.04
C LEU A 462 27.51 27.34 12.75
N SER A 463 28.35 28.34 12.49
CA SER A 463 27.93 29.73 12.30
C SER A 463 28.90 30.46 11.36
N PRO A 464 28.76 30.26 10.03
CA PRO A 464 29.74 30.74 9.06
C PRO A 464 30.05 32.24 9.19
N GLY A 465 31.34 32.56 9.22
CA GLY A 465 31.87 33.93 9.22
C GLY A 465 31.84 34.63 10.58
N THR A 466 31.26 34.02 11.61
CA THR A 466 31.17 34.64 12.94
C THR A 466 32.53 34.67 13.63
N HIS A 467 33.32 33.59 13.52
CA HIS A 467 34.65 33.51 14.12
C HIS A 467 35.66 34.32 13.31
N ASP A 468 35.66 34.19 11.98
CA ASP A 468 36.56 34.96 11.11
C ASP A 468 36.44 36.48 11.32
N LEU A 469 35.20 37.02 11.38
CA LEU A 469 34.96 38.44 11.66
C LEU A 469 35.52 38.87 13.03
N LEU A 470 35.32 38.03 14.06
CA LEU A 470 35.82 38.28 15.40
C LEU A 470 37.35 38.30 15.42
N MET A 471 38.00 37.31 14.80
CA MET A 471 39.45 37.22 14.75
C MET A 471 40.09 38.35 13.94
N CYS A 472 39.47 38.76 12.83
CA CYS A 472 39.94 39.93 12.06
C CYS A 472 39.87 41.21 12.90
N ARG A 473 38.76 41.44 13.62
CA ARG A 473 38.63 42.61 14.49
C ARG A 473 39.66 42.64 15.62
N ILE A 474 39.88 41.51 16.30
CA ILE A 474 40.89 41.40 17.36
C ILE A 474 42.29 41.71 16.81
N ARG A 475 42.58 41.24 15.59
CA ARG A 475 43.85 41.50 14.90
C ARG A 475 44.04 42.99 14.64
N GLU A 476 43.04 43.65 14.04
CA GLU A 476 43.06 45.08 13.75
C GLU A 476 43.23 45.93 15.02
N GLU A 477 42.49 45.60 16.10
CA GLU A 477 42.59 46.31 17.38
C GLU A 477 44.00 46.15 18.02
N LEU A 478 44.61 44.95 17.96
CA LEU A 478 45.99 44.74 18.44
C LEU A 478 47.03 45.51 17.62
N MET A 479 46.92 45.47 16.29
CA MET A 479 47.84 46.19 15.40
C MET A 479 47.72 47.70 15.61
N GLN A 480 46.49 48.22 15.68
CA GLN A 480 46.27 49.64 15.92
C GLN A 480 46.85 50.09 17.27
N TYR A 481 46.76 49.26 18.31
CA TYR A 481 47.38 49.57 19.60
C TYR A 481 48.91 49.56 19.53
N ALA A 482 49.51 48.60 18.83
CA ALA A 482 50.96 48.56 18.61
C ALA A 482 51.45 49.82 17.89
N ASP A 483 50.79 50.21 16.79
CA ASP A 483 51.10 51.43 16.03
C ASP A 483 50.99 52.69 16.90
N GLN A 484 49.98 52.76 17.79
CA GLN A 484 49.83 53.88 18.72
C GLN A 484 50.97 53.96 19.74
N LEU A 485 51.44 52.82 20.26
CA LEU A 485 52.58 52.77 21.17
C LEU A 485 53.86 53.20 20.48
N GLU A 486 54.12 52.71 19.27
CA GLU A 486 55.29 53.10 18.46
C GLU A 486 55.27 54.60 18.16
N HIS A 487 54.13 55.13 17.68
CA HIS A 487 53.99 56.56 17.37
C HIS A 487 54.17 57.44 18.60
N ARG A 488 53.68 57.00 19.76
CA ARG A 488 53.91 57.71 21.04
C ARG A 488 55.38 57.71 21.40
N LEU A 489 56.08 56.58 21.25
CA LEU A 489 57.52 56.49 21.50
C LEU A 489 58.32 57.42 20.58
N MET A 490 58.00 57.44 19.28
CA MET A 490 58.68 58.27 18.27
C MET A 490 58.46 59.77 18.48
N LYS A 491 57.37 60.18 19.14
CA LYS A 491 57.06 61.58 19.44
C LYS A 491 57.69 62.09 20.73
N LEU A 492 58.27 61.23 21.57
CA LEU A 492 58.89 61.65 22.82
C LEU A 492 60.21 62.39 22.53
N ASP A 493 60.35 63.59 23.07
CA ASP A 493 61.63 64.29 23.11
C ASP A 493 62.48 63.69 24.24
N LEU A 494 63.47 62.87 23.87
CA LEU A 494 64.40 62.22 24.78
C LEU A 494 65.61 63.09 25.14
N SER A 495 65.60 64.39 24.81
CA SER A 495 66.66 65.30 25.22
C SER A 495 66.74 65.43 26.74
N LEU A 496 67.93 65.78 27.26
CA LEU A 496 68.20 65.96 28.70
C LEU A 496 67.32 67.03 29.37
N LYS A 497 66.51 67.78 28.60
CA LYS A 497 65.55 68.77 29.11
C LYS A 497 64.29 68.15 29.73
N TYR A 498 63.94 66.92 29.38
CA TYR A 498 62.70 66.27 29.81
C TYR A 498 62.98 64.84 30.30
N HIS A 499 63.70 64.69 31.42
CA HIS A 499 64.07 63.37 31.95
C HIS A 499 62.87 62.45 32.25
N GLU A 500 61.68 63.03 32.48
CA GLU A 500 60.43 62.30 32.71
C GLU A 500 60.01 61.48 31.48
N ASN A 501 60.36 61.94 30.27
CA ASN A 501 60.06 61.24 29.02
C ASN A 501 60.82 59.91 28.90
N VAL A 502 61.95 59.75 29.60
CA VAL A 502 62.70 58.47 29.64
C VAL A 502 61.91 57.40 30.39
N ILE A 503 61.22 57.78 31.47
CA ILE A 503 60.36 56.87 32.24
C ILE A 503 59.14 56.47 31.40
N VAL A 504 58.53 57.43 30.69
CA VAL A 504 57.42 57.17 29.76
C VAL A 504 57.86 56.26 28.61
N ALA A 505 59.04 56.48 28.03
CA ALA A 505 59.59 55.62 26.98
C ALA A 505 59.84 54.20 27.49
N GLN A 506 60.36 54.05 28.71
CA GLN A 506 60.56 52.73 29.33
C GLN A 506 59.24 51.99 29.58
N ASP A 507 58.18 52.69 29.99
CA ASP A 507 56.84 52.11 30.14
C ASP A 507 56.26 51.65 28.80
N ILE A 508 56.38 52.48 27.75
CA ILE A 508 55.94 52.13 26.40
C ILE A 508 56.70 50.89 25.88
N LEU A 509 58.02 50.84 26.05
CA LEU A 509 58.83 49.69 25.64
C LEU A 509 58.42 48.39 26.36
N LYS A 510 58.13 48.46 27.67
CA LYS A 510 57.62 47.29 28.43
C LYS A 510 56.25 46.82 27.91
N ARG A 511 55.39 47.75 27.48
CA ARG A 511 54.09 47.41 26.88
C ARG A 511 54.27 46.76 25.50
N ILE A 512 55.17 47.28 24.67
CA ILE A 512 55.53 46.67 23.38
C ILE A 512 56.10 45.27 23.59
N GLU A 513 57.04 45.08 24.53
CA GLU A 513 57.58 43.77 24.88
C GLU A 513 56.47 42.82 25.37
N SER A 514 55.48 43.33 26.10
CA SER A 514 54.31 42.54 26.54
C SER A 514 53.37 42.15 25.40
N LEU A 515 53.47 42.75 24.22
CA LEU A 515 52.69 42.36 23.03
C LEU A 515 53.32 41.16 22.28
N SER A 516 54.60 40.84 22.52
CA SER A 516 55.26 39.68 21.89
C SER A 516 54.54 38.35 22.13
N ILE A 517 53.84 38.22 23.26
CA ILE A 517 53.06 37.02 23.59
C ILE A 517 51.91 36.75 22.58
N PHE A 518 51.50 37.77 21.81
CA PHE A 518 50.46 37.65 20.78
C PHE A 518 50.99 37.24 19.42
N GLU A 519 52.30 37.25 19.16
CA GLU A 519 52.92 36.93 17.86
C GLU A 519 52.46 35.55 17.33
N SER A 520 52.29 34.58 18.23
CA SER A 520 51.78 33.24 17.90
C SER A 520 50.35 33.26 17.34
N SER A 521 49.56 34.28 17.67
CA SER A 521 48.16 34.45 17.26
C SER A 521 47.97 35.52 16.17
N VAL A 522 48.82 36.54 16.17
CA VAL A 522 48.89 37.66 15.22
C VAL A 522 50.35 37.86 14.80
N PRO A 523 50.83 37.14 13.76
CA PRO A 523 52.23 37.20 13.31
C PRO A 523 52.68 38.59 12.85
N GLU A 524 51.74 39.46 12.48
CA GLU A 524 52.03 40.82 12.03
C GLU A 524 52.65 41.72 13.11
N LEU A 525 52.58 41.32 14.39
CA LEU A 525 53.20 42.02 15.53
C LEU A 525 54.70 41.74 15.70
N GLU A 526 55.28 40.77 14.96
CA GLU A 526 56.71 40.45 14.99
C GLU A 526 57.57 41.52 14.28
N LYS A 527 56.94 42.36 13.45
CA LYS A 527 57.57 43.47 12.72
C LYS A 527 57.61 44.73 13.56
#